data_AF-A0A820G4L7-F1
#
_entry.id   AF-A0A820G4L7-F1
#
_cell.length_a   1.000
_cell.length_b   1.000
_cell.length_c   1.000
_cell.angle_alpha   90.00
_cell.angle_beta   90.00
_cell.angle_gamma   90.00
#
_symmetry.space_group_name_H-M   'P 1'
#
loop_
_entity.id
_entity.type
_entity.pdbx_description
1 polymer ?
#
loop_
_entity_poly.entity_id
_entity_poly.type
_entity_poly.pdbx_seq_one_letter_code
_entity_poly.pdbx_strand_id
1 'polypeptide(L)'
;MDFEKATINVFNHIFPAVELSGCYFHFCQNVLRFLQTHGFKQKYETDVIFADNMHKICALTFMEPTMVIDGFELVCSNLDTDYHQVLDYIEDNYIGRLRRRTRRQPSYPIDFWNMVTRV
;
A
#
# COMPACT_ATOMS: atom_id res chain seq x y z
N MET A 1 6.50 -11.97 -3.62
CA MET A 1 7.34 -11.42 -4.71
C MET A 1 7.47 -9.90 -4.59
N ASP A 2 8.33 -9.28 -5.40
CA ASP A 2 8.42 -7.81 -5.50
C ASP A 2 7.22 -7.24 -6.29
N PHE A 3 6.97 -5.93 -6.16
CA PHE A 3 5.87 -5.20 -6.79
C PHE A 3 6.32 -4.63 -8.13
N GLU A 4 6.68 -5.52 -9.05
CA GLU A 4 7.04 -5.16 -10.42
C GLU A 4 6.04 -5.76 -11.39
N LYS A 5 5.30 -4.90 -12.08
CA LYS A 5 4.18 -5.32 -12.95
C LYS A 5 4.62 -6.26 -14.08
N ALA A 6 5.79 -6.01 -14.67
CA ALA A 6 6.33 -6.85 -15.73
C ALA A 6 6.59 -8.27 -15.23
N THR A 7 7.28 -8.41 -14.10
CA THR A 7 7.56 -9.69 -13.46
C THR A 7 6.27 -10.41 -13.08
N ILE A 8 5.32 -9.73 -12.43
CA ILE A 8 4.00 -10.31 -12.09
C ILE A 8 3.28 -10.85 -13.32
N ASN A 9 3.25 -10.07 -14.41
CA ASN A 9 2.58 -10.47 -15.65
C ASN A 9 3.24 -11.71 -16.29
N VAL A 10 4.57 -11.77 -16.30
CA VAL A 10 5.31 -12.92 -16.84
C VAL A 10 5.05 -14.18 -16.01
N PHE A 11 5.09 -14.09 -14.67
CA PHE A 11 4.80 -15.24 -13.81
C PHE A 11 3.38 -15.74 -13.99
N ASN A 12 2.38 -14.85 -14.05
CA ASN A 12 0.99 -15.24 -14.32
C ASN A 12 0.82 -15.88 -15.70
N HIS A 13 1.63 -15.49 -16.69
CA HIS A 13 1.58 -16.08 -18.03
C HIS A 13 2.21 -17.49 -18.07
N ILE A 14 3.36 -17.68 -17.40
CA ILE A 14 4.09 -18.95 -17.40
C ILE A 14 3.46 -19.96 -16.43
N PHE A 15 2.97 -19.49 -15.29
CA PHE A 15 2.42 -20.32 -14.19
C PHE A 15 1.00 -19.88 -13.81
N PRO A 16 0.01 -20.00 -14.71
CA PRO A 16 -1.34 -19.45 -14.48
C PRO A 16 -2.11 -20.12 -13.33
N ALA A 17 -1.66 -21.30 -12.88
CA ALA A 17 -2.27 -22.02 -11.77
C ALA A 17 -1.69 -21.65 -10.39
N VAL A 18 -0.62 -20.82 -10.35
CA VAL A 18 0.02 -20.42 -9.09
C VAL A 18 -0.59 -19.10 -8.62
N GLU A 19 -1.01 -19.06 -7.37
CA GLU A 19 -1.38 -17.81 -6.72
C GLU A 19 -0.12 -17.01 -6.37
N LEU A 20 -0.03 -15.80 -6.92
CA LEU A 20 1.06 -14.88 -6.64
C LEU A 20 0.68 -13.95 -5.49
N SER A 21 1.59 -13.77 -4.53
CA SER A 21 1.43 -12.79 -3.45
C SER A 21 2.64 -11.87 -3.34
N GLY A 22 2.40 -10.57 -3.14
CA GLY A 22 3.41 -9.56 -2.85
C GLY A 22 4.12 -9.86 -1.52
N CYS A 23 5.35 -9.40 -1.31
CA CYS A 23 6.03 -9.60 -0.02
C CYS A 23 5.77 -8.43 0.92
N TYR A 24 5.42 -8.67 2.19
CA TYR A 24 5.29 -7.61 3.20
C TYR A 24 6.54 -6.73 3.28
N PHE A 25 7.73 -7.33 3.27
CA PHE A 25 8.98 -6.58 3.30
C PHE A 25 9.10 -5.61 2.11
N HIS A 26 8.82 -6.07 0.89
CA HIS A 26 8.85 -5.21 -0.30
C HIS A 26 7.75 -4.15 -0.30
N PHE A 27 6.58 -4.45 0.26
CA PHE A 27 5.50 -3.47 0.45
C PHE A 27 5.98 -2.31 1.34
N CYS A 28 6.49 -2.61 2.53
CA CYS A 28 7.05 -1.59 3.44
C CYS A 28 8.21 -0.84 2.78
N GLN A 29 9.11 -1.55 2.11
CA GLN A 29 10.23 -0.94 1.41
C GLN A 29 9.77 0.03 0.32
N ASN A 30 8.70 -0.28 -0.41
CA ASN A 30 8.14 0.60 -1.43
C ASN A 30 7.49 1.86 -0.84
N VAL A 31 6.84 1.75 0.32
CA VAL A 31 6.37 2.94 1.06
C VAL A 31 7.56 3.80 1.47
N LEU A 32 8.58 3.23 2.11
CA LEU A 32 9.75 3.98 2.57
C LEU A 32 10.55 4.60 1.42
N ARG A 33 10.73 3.87 0.31
CA ARG A 33 11.41 4.38 -0.88
C ARG A 33 10.65 5.56 -1.49
N PHE A 34 9.32 5.50 -1.52
CA PHE A 34 8.51 6.62 -1.96
C PHE A 34 8.76 7.85 -1.08
N LEU A 35 8.71 7.72 0.25
CA LEU A 35 8.97 8.81 1.17
C LEU A 35 10.36 9.44 0.95
N GLN A 36 11.39 8.61 0.77
CA GLN A 36 12.75 9.08 0.55
C GLN A 36 12.91 9.84 -0.78
N THR A 37 12.32 9.33 -1.85
CA THR A 37 12.45 9.91 -3.20
C THR A 37 11.61 11.17 -3.40
N HIS A 38 10.62 11.42 -2.54
CA HIS A 38 9.72 12.58 -2.62
C HIS A 38 9.91 13.57 -1.47
N GLY A 39 11.07 13.54 -0.79
CA GLY A 39 11.44 14.58 0.19
C GLY A 39 10.87 14.41 1.60
N PHE A 40 10.19 13.30 1.91
CA PHE A 40 9.62 13.03 3.22
C PHE A 40 10.57 12.32 4.19
N LYS A 41 11.82 12.03 3.79
CA LYS A 41 12.80 11.33 4.64
C LYS A 41 13.00 12.03 5.99
N GLN A 42 13.34 13.32 5.99
CA GLN A 42 13.61 14.05 7.23
C GLN A 42 12.37 14.04 8.13
N LYS A 43 11.18 14.28 7.56
CA LYS A 43 9.91 14.24 8.29
C LYS A 43 9.67 12.89 8.95
N TYR A 44 9.87 11.80 8.22
CA TYR A 44 9.77 10.43 8.74
C TYR A 44 10.75 10.17 9.90
N GLU A 45 11.95 10.74 9.87
CA GLU A 45 12.96 10.56 10.92
C GLU A 45 12.73 11.44 12.15
N THR A 46 12.11 12.62 11.99
CA THR A 46 11.99 13.63 13.07
C THR A 46 10.59 13.78 13.64
N ASP A 47 9.55 13.33 12.93
CA ASP A 47 8.15 13.43 13.35
C ASP A 47 7.57 12.05 13.65
N VAL A 48 7.41 11.77 14.94
CA VAL A 48 6.91 10.48 15.45
C VAL A 48 5.47 10.22 14.99
N ILE A 49 4.62 11.25 14.88
CA ILE A 49 3.22 11.08 14.47
C ILE A 49 3.16 10.70 12.98
N PHE A 50 3.95 11.37 12.15
CA PHE A 50 4.05 11.03 10.73
C PHE A 50 4.60 9.60 10.55
N ALA A 51 5.69 9.25 11.24
CA ALA A 51 6.28 7.92 11.18
C ALA A 51 5.30 6.83 11.62
N ASP A 52 4.58 7.06 12.73
CA ASP A 52 3.55 6.16 13.24
C ASP A 52 2.42 5.93 12.23
N ASN A 53 1.94 6.99 11.56
CA ASN A 53 0.95 6.83 10.49
C ASN A 53 1.49 6.00 9.31
N MET A 54 2.76 6.16 8.92
CA MET A 54 3.38 5.32 7.87
C MET A 54 3.51 3.85 8.30
N HIS A 55 3.80 3.60 9.58
CA HIS A 55 3.76 2.24 10.12
C HIS A 55 2.35 1.67 10.12
N LYS A 56 1.31 2.47 10.44
CA LYS A 56 -0.09 2.03 10.35
C LYS A 56 -0.48 1.67 8.92
N ILE A 57 -0.05 2.45 7.92
CA ILE A 57 -0.23 2.09 6.50
C ILE A 57 0.36 0.70 6.21
N CYS A 58 1.57 0.43 6.70
CA CYS A 58 2.20 -0.88 6.53
C CYS A 58 1.42 -1.99 7.28
N ALA A 59 0.91 -1.69 8.47
CA ALA A 59 0.15 -2.62 9.30
C ALA A 59 -1.21 -3.02 8.72
N LEU A 60 -1.77 -2.23 7.78
CA LEU A 60 -3.01 -2.58 7.07
C LEU A 60 -2.94 -3.97 6.41
N THR A 61 -1.74 -4.45 6.08
CA THR A 61 -1.54 -5.78 5.50
C THR A 61 -2.05 -6.92 6.39
N PHE A 62 -2.16 -6.69 7.70
CA PHE A 62 -2.58 -7.67 8.70
C PHE A 62 -4.06 -7.51 9.11
N MET A 63 -4.78 -6.60 8.46
CA MET A 63 -6.23 -6.49 8.64
C MET A 63 -6.97 -7.43 7.70
N GLU A 64 -8.19 -7.83 8.09
CA GLU A 64 -9.12 -8.48 7.18
C GLU A 64 -9.28 -7.62 5.91
N PRO A 65 -9.24 -8.19 4.69
CA PRO A 65 -9.31 -7.43 3.44
C PRO A 65 -10.51 -6.48 3.37
N THR A 66 -11.64 -6.89 3.96
CA THR A 66 -12.87 -6.09 4.03
C THR A 66 -12.74 -4.84 4.90
N MET A 67 -11.79 -4.81 5.83
CA MET A 67 -11.55 -3.70 6.76
C MET A 67 -10.38 -2.80 6.33
N VAL A 68 -9.60 -3.19 5.33
CA VAL A 68 -8.40 -2.45 4.89
C VAL A 68 -8.74 -1.03 4.45
N ILE A 69 -9.83 -0.84 3.71
CA ILE A 69 -10.26 0.47 3.24
C ILE A 69 -10.63 1.37 4.41
N ASP A 70 -11.44 0.89 5.34
CA ASP A 70 -11.86 1.65 6.52
C ASP A 70 -10.64 1.99 7.42
N GLY A 71 -9.71 1.04 7.58
CA GLY A 71 -8.45 1.26 8.28
C GLY A 71 -7.59 2.34 7.61
N PHE A 72 -7.50 2.33 6.28
CA PHE A 72 -6.80 3.36 5.52
C PHE A 72 -7.45 4.74 5.71
N GLU A 73 -8.77 4.84 5.62
CA GLU A 73 -9.50 6.10 5.82
C GLU A 73 -9.29 6.66 7.24
N LEU A 74 -9.22 5.80 8.25
CA LEU A 74 -8.89 6.20 9.61
C LEU A 74 -7.47 6.76 9.72
N VAL A 75 -6.48 6.14 9.07
CA VAL A 75 -5.11 6.67 9.03
C VAL A 75 -5.09 8.03 8.32
N CYS A 76 -5.80 8.18 7.20
CA CYS A 76 -5.91 9.45 6.48
C CYS A 76 -6.51 10.58 7.34
N SER A 77 -7.51 10.29 8.18
CA SER A 77 -8.08 11.31 9.08
C SER A 77 -7.11 11.83 10.15
N ASN A 78 -6.01 11.10 10.40
CA ASN A 78 -4.95 11.49 11.32
C ASN A 78 -3.77 12.19 10.64
N LEU A 79 -3.82 12.36 9.31
CA LEU A 79 -2.78 12.99 8.51
C LEU A 79 -3.24 14.37 8.04
N ASP A 80 -2.36 15.36 8.14
CA ASP A 80 -2.61 16.69 7.59
C ASP A 80 -2.77 16.65 6.06
N THR A 81 -3.46 17.65 5.52
CA THR A 81 -3.66 17.81 4.07
C THR A 81 -2.34 17.90 3.29
N ASP A 82 -1.24 18.30 3.93
CA ASP A 82 0.06 18.46 3.25
C ASP A 82 0.66 17.13 2.74
N TYR A 83 0.09 15.99 3.11
CA TYR A 83 0.58 14.66 2.73
C TYR A 83 -0.17 14.04 1.53
N HIS A 84 -0.93 14.83 0.77
CA HIS A 84 -1.68 14.36 -0.40
C HIS A 84 -0.85 13.50 -1.37
N GLN A 85 0.42 13.84 -1.58
CA GLN A 85 1.30 13.06 -2.47
C GLN A 85 1.55 11.63 -1.96
N VAL A 86 1.68 11.44 -0.64
CA VAL A 86 1.82 10.11 -0.02
C VAL A 86 0.51 9.35 -0.15
N LEU A 87 -0.62 9.99 0.18
CA LEU A 87 -1.94 9.37 0.10
C LEU A 87 -2.27 8.94 -1.33
N ASP A 88 -2.03 9.81 -2.31
CA ASP A 88 -2.21 9.54 -3.73
C ASP A 88 -1.40 8.30 -4.18
N TYR A 89 -0.15 8.19 -3.73
CA TYR A 89 0.67 7.02 -4.04
C TYR A 89 0.10 5.74 -3.45
N ILE A 90 -0.34 5.77 -2.19
CA ILE A 90 -0.93 4.60 -1.55
C ILE A 90 -2.26 4.20 -2.21
N GLU A 91 -3.10 5.18 -2.55
CA GLU A 91 -4.34 4.94 -3.27
C GLU A 91 -4.12 4.39 -4.68
N ASP A 92 -3.18 4.94 -5.44
CA ASP A 92 -2.93 4.47 -6.82
C ASP A 92 -2.34 3.06 -6.86
N ASN A 93 -1.55 2.69 -5.85
CA ASN A 93 -0.82 1.42 -5.85
C ASN A 93 -1.51 0.30 -5.07
N TYR A 94 -2.21 0.59 -3.98
CA TYR A 94 -2.63 -0.45 -3.02
C TYR A 94 -4.12 -0.41 -2.64
N ILE A 95 -4.74 0.78 -2.55
CA ILE A 95 -6.12 0.91 -2.02
C ILE A 95 -7.17 1.14 -3.13
N GLY A 96 -6.82 1.91 -4.15
CA GLY A 96 -7.71 2.37 -5.20
C GLY A 96 -8.39 3.70 -4.87
N ARG A 97 -8.13 4.74 -5.67
CA ARG A 97 -8.74 6.07 -5.48
C ARG A 97 -10.27 6.02 -5.52
N LEU A 98 -10.92 6.68 -4.57
CA LEU A 98 -12.37 6.85 -4.57
C LEU A 98 -12.81 7.85 -5.66
N ARG A 99 -13.68 7.42 -6.57
CA ARG A 99 -14.35 8.28 -7.56
C ARG A 99 -15.86 8.16 -7.44
N ARG A 100 -16.51 9.22 -6.95
CA ARG A 100 -17.94 9.29 -6.67
C ARG A 100 -18.40 8.22 -5.66
N ARG A 101 -18.69 7.00 -6.13
CA ARG A 101 -19.19 5.87 -5.33
C ARG A 101 -18.40 4.58 -5.53
N THR A 102 -17.39 4.57 -6.41
CA THR A 102 -16.60 3.38 -6.72
C THR A 102 -15.12 3.68 -6.60
N ARG A 103 -14.33 2.69 -6.18
CA ARG A 103 -12.86 2.79 -6.16
C ARG A 103 -12.29 2.27 -7.47
N ARG A 104 -11.29 2.97 -8.01
CA ARG A 104 -10.52 2.49 -9.17
C ARG A 104 -9.70 1.28 -8.75
N GLN A 105 -9.48 0.33 -9.66
CA GLN A 105 -8.55 -0.78 -9.42
C GLN A 105 -7.12 -0.23 -9.19
N PRO A 106 -6.47 -0.55 -8.06
CA PRO A 106 -5.09 -0.16 -7.81
C PRO A 106 -4.12 -1.01 -8.65
N SER A 107 -2.87 -0.57 -8.75
CA SER A 107 -1.81 -1.34 -9.45
C SER A 107 -1.62 -2.74 -8.85
N TYR A 108 -1.78 -2.85 -7.53
CA TYR A 108 -1.66 -4.06 -6.72
C TYR A 108 -2.90 -4.21 -5.83
N PRO A 109 -3.86 -5.08 -6.20
CA PRO A 109 -5.08 -5.32 -5.43
C PRO A 109 -4.81 -5.76 -3.98
N ILE A 110 -5.72 -5.47 -3.06
CA ILE A 110 -5.60 -5.80 -1.62
C ILE A 110 -5.22 -7.27 -1.42
N ASP A 111 -5.92 -8.19 -2.08
CA ASP A 111 -5.68 -9.64 -1.97
C ASP A 111 -4.26 -10.07 -2.38
N PHE A 112 -3.60 -9.29 -3.24
CA PHE A 112 -2.22 -9.58 -3.67
C PHE A 112 -1.21 -9.34 -2.55
N TRP A 113 -1.38 -8.28 -1.75
CA TRP A 113 -0.39 -7.88 -0.75
C TRP A 113 -0.81 -8.16 0.69
N ASN A 114 -2.10 -8.39 0.95
CA ASN A 114 -2.60 -8.75 2.27
C ASN A 114 -1.97 -10.05 2.80
N MET A 115 -1.75 -10.14 4.12
CA MET A 115 -1.10 -11.26 4.79
C MET A 115 -2.09 -12.19 5.50
N VAL A 116 -3.32 -11.73 5.79
CA VAL A 116 -4.36 -12.52 6.48
C VAL A 116 -4.90 -13.61 5.55
N THR A 117 -5.03 -13.30 4.27
CA THR A 117 -5.54 -14.24 3.25
C THR A 117 -4.54 -15.30 2.81
N ARG A 118 -3.32 -15.33 3.39
CA ARG A 118 -2.29 -16.31 3.04
C ARG A 118 -2.43 -17.52 3.94
N VAL A 119 -2.95 -18.60 3.36
CA VAL A 119 -2.99 -19.93 3.96
C VAL A 119 -1.73 -20.72 3.60
#